data_AF-A0A0F8XNG7-F1
#
_entry.id   AF-A0A0F8XNG7-F1
#
_cell.length_a   1.000
_cell.length_b   1.000
_cell.length_c   1.000
_cell.angle_alpha   90.00
_cell.angle_beta   90.00
_cell.angle_gamma   90.00
#
_symmetry.space_group_name_H-M   'P 1'
#
loop_
_entity.id
_entity.type
_entity.pdbx_description
1 polymer ?
#
loop_
_entity_poly.entity_id
_entity_poly.type
_entity_poly.pdbx_seq_one_letter_code
_entity_poly.pdbx_strand_id
1 'polypeptide(L)'
;VGMSRKVKLTLMTSTKMSDKGEHGAIRLPRKARNYFGFTNSVVVVGKGEHRFGLEVKKAYKQDIQKLAKKLGSGKVSEEEALSAGFVTRSILQKINRRQGESVWISDSLEEITVGADPEFGLKDSCDHFVRGCNVIEKAGAFGSDGPAVEVRPAPSTNHITMVGNITKILQNPPEVVNPYKWIGGATFSDEHRNYWFGGHIHLGRPALIESECAIDYCYNGIATVLDHLLAFPLVRFDTPNPNLRRHGCDYGYGTAGTGDTGETNSSVQSHVDRFEYRVLSALWVVHPTLAKIIVGTTKAITESVYTGIANKRFEYDWVGSAPFLSSFGIRGTSSITDIINGSKADSITKEHLTRWRKQIRDLERFEDYSEELNALIELVR
;
A
#
# COMPACT_ATOMS: atom_id res chain seq x y z
N VAL A 1 17.74 16.07 7.71
CA VAL A 1 16.45 15.37 7.59
C VAL A 1 16.72 14.12 6.77
N GLY A 2 16.78 12.97 7.43
CA GLY A 2 17.30 11.74 6.82
C GLY A 2 16.24 11.07 5.98
N MET A 3 16.47 10.95 4.68
CA MET A 3 15.71 10.04 3.81
C MET A 3 15.72 8.63 4.41
N SER A 4 14.55 7.97 4.47
CA SER A 4 14.45 6.53 4.72
C SER A 4 15.36 5.79 3.73
N ARG A 5 16.23 4.93 4.25
CA ARG A 5 17.21 4.20 3.44
C ARG A 5 16.94 2.71 3.56
N LYS A 6 16.49 2.10 2.45
CA LYS A 6 16.66 0.66 2.26
C LYS A 6 18.14 0.36 2.10
N VAL A 7 18.71 -0.26 3.12
CA VAL A 7 20.12 -0.64 3.13
C VAL A 7 20.26 -2.14 3.20
N LYS A 8 21.13 -2.66 2.34
CA LYS A 8 21.54 -4.05 2.33
C LYS A 8 22.47 -4.30 3.52
N LEU A 9 22.08 -5.21 4.40
CA LEU A 9 22.91 -5.71 5.49
C LEU A 9 23.54 -7.05 5.16
N THR A 10 24.78 -7.19 5.61
CA THR A 10 25.50 -8.46 5.64
C THR A 10 25.31 -9.11 7.00
N LEU A 11 24.45 -10.13 7.08
CA LEU A 11 24.20 -10.81 8.34
C LEU A 11 25.29 -11.84 8.67
N MET A 12 25.70 -11.83 9.94
CA MET A 12 26.68 -12.76 10.48
C MET A 12 26.15 -13.37 11.77
N THR A 13 26.57 -14.60 12.07
CA THR A 13 26.24 -15.22 13.36
C THR A 13 27.08 -14.57 14.46
N SER A 14 26.41 -14.07 15.51
CA SER A 14 27.10 -13.68 16.75
C SER A 14 27.70 -14.90 17.45
N THR A 15 28.84 -14.71 18.09
CA THR A 15 29.47 -15.71 18.95
C THR A 15 28.97 -15.68 20.40
N LYS A 16 28.18 -14.66 20.75
CA LYS A 16 27.73 -14.39 22.11
C LYS A 16 26.22 -14.44 22.26
N MET A 17 25.48 -14.24 21.19
CA MET A 17 24.03 -14.32 21.25
C MET A 17 23.58 -15.75 21.49
N SER A 18 22.76 -15.94 22.53
CA SER A 18 22.12 -17.21 22.81
C SER A 18 20.80 -17.29 22.06
N ASP A 19 20.49 -18.49 21.56
CA ASP A 19 19.20 -18.75 20.93
C ASP A 19 18.06 -18.46 21.95
N LYS A 20 18.13 -18.99 23.18
CA LYS A 20 17.05 -18.89 24.17
C LYS A 20 16.68 -17.49 24.69
N GLY A 21 17.45 -16.43 24.38
CA GLY A 21 17.20 -15.08 24.94
C GLY A 21 17.40 -13.91 23.98
N GLU A 22 17.89 -14.12 22.76
CA GLU A 22 18.20 -13.04 21.82
C GLU A 22 17.72 -13.29 20.39
N HIS A 23 16.72 -14.16 20.21
CA HIS A 23 16.09 -14.40 18.90
C HIS A 23 15.42 -13.16 18.29
N GLY A 24 14.99 -12.20 19.11
CA GLY A 24 14.35 -10.96 18.66
C GLY A 24 15.31 -9.78 18.49
N ALA A 25 16.63 -9.99 18.43
CA ALA A 25 17.61 -8.90 18.39
C ALA A 25 18.57 -9.00 17.19
N ILE A 26 19.07 -7.85 16.76
CA ILE A 26 20.22 -7.71 15.88
C ILE A 26 21.22 -6.76 16.51
N ARG A 27 22.48 -7.16 16.48
CA ARG A 27 23.58 -6.45 17.12
C ARG A 27 24.45 -5.79 16.07
N LEU A 28 24.50 -4.46 16.08
CA LEU A 28 25.21 -3.68 15.05
C LEU A 28 26.51 -3.06 15.61
N PRO A 29 27.62 -3.04 14.86
CA PRO A 29 28.79 -2.20 15.18
C PRO A 29 28.41 -0.72 15.24
N ARG A 30 29.19 0.10 15.97
CA ARG A 30 28.98 1.56 15.99
C ARG A 30 29.09 2.16 14.59
N LYS A 31 30.07 1.69 13.79
CA LYS A 31 30.24 2.14 12.40
C LYS A 31 29.01 1.83 11.54
N ALA A 32 28.46 0.62 11.61
CA ALA A 32 27.24 0.26 10.88
C ALA A 32 26.03 1.11 11.31
N ARG A 33 25.80 1.29 12.63
CA ARG A 33 24.72 2.17 13.11
C ARG A 33 24.87 3.61 12.61
N ASN A 34 26.09 4.16 12.69
CA ASN A 34 26.36 5.51 12.22
C ASN A 34 26.24 5.63 10.69
N TYR A 35 26.70 4.62 9.96
CA TYR A 35 26.66 4.55 8.50
C TYR A 35 25.21 4.51 7.98
N PHE A 36 24.35 3.76 8.67
CA PHE A 36 22.93 3.65 8.33
C PHE A 36 22.06 4.75 8.92
N GLY A 37 22.53 5.43 9.96
CA GLY A 37 21.77 6.50 10.62
C GLY A 37 20.58 5.98 11.44
N PHE A 38 20.52 4.68 11.76
CA PHE A 38 19.41 4.09 12.50
C PHE A 38 19.23 4.79 13.86
N THR A 39 18.13 5.53 13.97
CA THR A 39 17.66 6.17 15.21
C THR A 39 16.69 5.27 15.98
N ASN A 40 16.10 4.29 15.30
CA ASN A 40 15.07 3.41 15.85
C ASN A 40 15.65 2.18 16.57
N SER A 41 14.89 1.69 17.54
CA SER A 41 15.22 0.53 18.37
C SER A 41 14.94 -0.81 17.69
N VAL A 42 14.33 -0.85 16.51
CA VAL A 42 13.93 -2.08 15.80
C VAL A 42 14.16 -1.93 14.29
N VAL A 43 14.61 -3.00 13.65
CA VAL A 43 14.79 -3.10 12.20
C VAL A 43 14.08 -4.34 11.66
N VAL A 44 13.45 -4.22 10.49
CA VAL A 44 12.73 -5.34 9.87
C VAL A 44 13.66 -6.10 8.95
N VAL A 45 13.69 -7.43 9.09
CA VAL A 45 14.48 -8.33 8.25
C VAL A 45 13.54 -9.31 7.56
N GLY A 46 13.70 -9.47 6.24
CA GLY A 46 12.94 -10.42 5.41
C GLY A 46 12.09 -9.77 4.30
N LYS A 47 11.29 -10.58 3.60
CA LYS A 47 10.45 -10.17 2.46
C LYS A 47 9.06 -10.82 2.55
N GLY A 48 8.01 -10.08 2.15
CA GLY A 48 6.63 -10.56 2.16
C GLY A 48 6.12 -10.94 3.57
N GLU A 49 5.36 -12.02 3.66
CA GLU A 49 4.80 -12.61 4.89
C GLU A 49 5.88 -13.16 5.86
N HIS A 50 7.16 -13.03 5.51
CA HIS A 50 8.29 -13.56 6.27
C HIS A 50 9.21 -12.46 6.77
N ARG A 51 8.61 -11.33 7.16
CA ARG A 51 9.28 -10.22 7.83
C ARG A 51 9.26 -10.44 9.34
N PHE A 52 10.37 -10.18 10.00
CA PHE A 52 10.44 -10.17 11.47
C PHE A 52 11.24 -8.95 11.94
N GLY A 53 10.69 -8.26 12.95
CA GLY A 53 11.37 -7.17 13.62
C GLY A 53 12.47 -7.68 14.54
N LEU A 54 13.64 -7.05 14.46
CA LEU A 54 14.78 -7.32 15.32
C LEU A 54 15.17 -6.04 16.06
N GLU A 55 15.20 -6.10 17.37
CA GLU A 55 15.65 -5.00 18.22
C GLU A 55 17.14 -4.69 17.97
N VAL A 56 17.45 -3.45 17.64
CA VAL A 56 18.82 -2.98 17.38
C VAL A 56 19.56 -2.80 18.69
N LYS A 57 20.54 -3.67 18.93
CA LYS A 57 21.44 -3.62 20.09
C LYS A 57 22.87 -3.29 19.69
N LYS A 58 23.66 -2.89 20.70
CA LYS A 58 25.10 -2.73 20.53
C LYS A 58 25.77 -4.08 20.29
N ALA A 59 26.58 -4.19 19.24
CA ALA A 59 27.39 -5.38 19.02
C ALA A 59 28.37 -5.64 20.16
N TYR A 60 28.58 -6.92 20.46
CA TYR A 60 29.58 -7.34 21.44
C TYR A 60 30.99 -7.04 20.92
N LYS A 61 31.90 -6.71 21.85
CA LYS A 61 33.31 -6.43 21.53
C LYS A 61 33.96 -7.59 20.76
N GLN A 62 33.62 -8.83 21.14
CA GLN A 62 34.15 -10.04 20.52
C GLN A 62 33.70 -10.23 19.07
N ASP A 63 32.45 -9.90 18.76
CA ASP A 63 31.93 -9.98 17.39
C ASP A 63 32.60 -8.93 16.48
N ILE A 64 32.82 -7.71 17.01
CA ILE A 64 33.55 -6.65 16.32
C ILE A 64 35.00 -7.06 16.06
N GLN A 65 35.69 -7.64 17.06
CA GLN A 65 37.06 -8.13 16.91
C GLN A 65 37.16 -9.24 15.87
N LYS A 66 36.18 -10.16 15.83
CA LYS A 66 36.12 -11.23 14.84
C LYS A 66 35.90 -10.69 13.43
N LEU A 67 35.03 -9.70 13.28
CA LEU A 67 34.81 -9.00 12.01
C LEU A 67 36.09 -8.29 11.54
N ALA A 68 36.78 -7.57 12.43
CA ALA A 68 38.05 -6.92 12.11
C ALA A 68 39.12 -7.92 11.66
N LYS A 69 39.21 -9.08 12.30
CA LYS A 69 40.13 -10.16 11.88
C LYS A 69 39.76 -10.71 10.50
N LYS A 70 38.46 -10.88 10.21
CA LYS A 70 38.00 -11.32 8.89
C LYS A 70 38.32 -10.31 7.79
N LEU A 71 38.10 -9.02 8.08
CA LEU A 71 38.45 -7.91 7.20
C LEU A 71 39.95 -7.89 6.90
N GLY A 72 40.81 -7.95 7.92
CA GLY A 72 42.26 -7.99 7.75
C GLY A 72 42.80 -9.24 7.04
N SER A 73 41.99 -10.31 6.95
CA SER A 73 42.31 -11.53 6.21
C SER A 73 41.72 -11.58 4.79
N GLY A 74 41.03 -10.53 4.34
CA GLY A 74 40.36 -10.48 3.03
C GLY A 74 39.13 -11.37 2.88
N LYS A 75 38.63 -11.97 3.96
CA LYS A 75 37.45 -12.85 3.95
C LYS A 75 36.12 -12.10 3.93
N VAL A 76 36.16 -10.80 4.18
CA VAL A 76 35.04 -9.86 4.19
C VAL A 76 35.60 -8.55 3.64
N SER A 77 34.90 -7.93 2.69
CA SER A 77 35.24 -6.63 2.11
C SER A 77 34.96 -5.48 3.10
N GLU A 78 35.51 -4.28 2.84
CA GLU A 78 35.19 -3.10 3.65
C GLU A 78 33.70 -2.75 3.60
N GLU A 79 33.06 -2.91 2.44
CA GLU A 79 31.62 -2.65 2.25
C GLU A 79 30.75 -3.64 3.05
N GLU A 80 31.09 -4.92 3.05
CA GLU A 80 30.43 -5.93 3.89
C GLU A 80 30.66 -5.68 5.39
N ALA A 81 31.83 -5.17 5.77
CA ALA A 81 32.13 -4.84 7.16
C ALA A 81 31.39 -3.58 7.63
N LEU A 82 31.19 -2.59 6.76
CA LEU A 82 30.38 -1.40 7.02
C LEU A 82 28.89 -1.74 7.18
N SER A 83 28.43 -2.79 6.47
CA SER A 83 27.04 -3.26 6.48
C SER A 83 26.78 -4.46 7.39
N ALA A 84 27.72 -4.83 8.27
CA ALA A 84 27.62 -6.04 9.07
C ALA A 84 26.59 -5.93 10.21
N GLY A 85 25.74 -6.94 10.36
CA GLY A 85 24.86 -7.12 11.52
C GLY A 85 24.95 -8.53 12.10
N PHE A 86 24.96 -8.63 13.43
CA PHE A 86 25.10 -9.91 14.13
C PHE A 86 23.74 -10.39 14.65
N VAL A 87 23.39 -11.64 14.35
CA VAL A 87 22.16 -12.29 14.80
C VAL A 87 22.45 -13.67 15.39
N THR A 88 21.46 -14.29 16.03
CA THR A 88 21.55 -15.70 16.46
C THR A 88 21.68 -16.65 15.27
N ARG A 89 22.18 -17.86 15.51
CA ARG A 89 22.34 -18.87 14.46
C ARG A 89 20.98 -19.27 13.88
N SER A 90 19.96 -19.40 14.72
CA SER A 90 18.62 -19.74 14.26
C SER A 90 18.04 -18.68 13.31
N ILE A 91 18.23 -17.39 13.61
CA ILE A 91 17.74 -16.29 12.77
C ILE A 91 18.49 -16.27 11.43
N LEU A 92 19.82 -16.40 11.45
CA LEU A 92 20.58 -16.47 10.21
C LEU A 92 20.16 -17.68 9.36
N GLN A 93 19.91 -18.84 9.96
CA GLN A 93 19.42 -20.01 9.25
C GLN A 93 17.99 -19.81 8.73
N LYS A 94 17.11 -19.18 9.51
CA LYS A 94 15.73 -18.85 9.09
C LYS A 94 15.73 -17.96 7.85
N ILE A 95 16.68 -17.02 7.77
CA ILE A 95 16.86 -16.12 6.63
C ILE A 95 17.52 -16.84 5.44
N ASN A 96 18.60 -17.60 5.67
CA ASN A 96 19.38 -18.24 4.60
C ASN A 96 18.73 -19.49 4.00
N ARG A 97 17.83 -20.18 4.71
CA ARG A 97 17.16 -21.42 4.25
C ARG A 97 16.31 -21.23 2.99
N ARG A 98 16.12 -20.00 2.50
CA ARG A 98 15.26 -19.68 1.36
C ARG A 98 15.97 -19.01 0.18
N GLN A 99 17.26 -19.34 -0.01
CA GLN A 99 18.17 -18.93 -1.10
C GLN A 99 18.65 -17.46 -1.08
N GLY A 100 19.97 -17.28 -1.03
CA GLY A 100 20.75 -16.20 -1.69
C GLY A 100 20.45 -14.72 -1.41
N GLU A 101 19.50 -14.36 -0.55
CA GLU A 101 18.94 -13.02 -0.57
C GLU A 101 19.65 -12.00 0.34
N SER A 102 19.76 -10.78 -0.19
CA SER A 102 20.24 -9.60 0.51
C SER A 102 19.22 -9.20 1.58
N VAL A 103 19.67 -9.00 2.82
CA VAL A 103 18.79 -8.55 3.90
C VAL A 103 18.61 -7.05 3.78
N TRP A 104 17.41 -6.62 3.40
CA TRP A 104 17.05 -5.21 3.35
C TRP A 104 16.43 -4.79 4.67
N ILE A 105 17.00 -3.77 5.28
CA ILE A 105 16.47 -3.15 6.48
C ILE A 105 15.87 -1.81 6.11
N SER A 106 14.64 -1.57 6.58
CA SER A 106 14.01 -0.25 6.62
C SER A 106 13.69 0.06 8.09
N ASP A 107 13.95 1.30 8.47
CA ASP A 107 13.65 1.85 9.78
C ASP A 107 12.36 2.67 9.78
N SER A 108 11.66 2.85 8.65
CA SER A 108 10.53 3.75 8.57
C SER A 108 9.21 3.06 8.21
N LEU A 109 8.13 3.56 8.83
CA LEU A 109 6.73 3.24 8.55
C LEU A 109 6.26 3.83 7.19
N GLU A 110 7.20 4.38 6.41
CA GLU A 110 6.99 5.33 5.31
C GLU A 110 7.26 4.73 3.93
N GLU A 111 7.52 3.42 3.82
CA GLU A 111 7.70 2.74 2.53
C GLU A 111 6.78 1.53 2.44
N ILE A 112 5.48 1.80 2.49
CA ILE A 112 4.51 0.74 2.25
C ILE A 112 4.57 0.29 0.80
N THR A 113 4.31 -1.00 0.61
CA THR A 113 4.17 -1.55 -0.73
C THR A 113 2.78 -1.18 -1.24
N VAL A 114 2.69 -0.72 -2.47
CA VAL A 114 1.41 -0.49 -3.16
C VAL A 114 1.24 -1.51 -4.29
N GLY A 115 0.07 -2.12 -4.34
CA GLY A 115 -0.44 -2.91 -5.45
C GLY A 115 -1.78 -2.33 -5.92
N ALA A 116 -2.31 -2.81 -7.02
CA ALA A 116 -3.63 -2.39 -7.49
C ALA A 116 -4.23 -3.40 -8.45
N ASP A 117 -5.53 -3.62 -8.41
CA ASP A 117 -6.24 -4.48 -9.36
C ASP A 117 -7.33 -3.66 -10.07
N PRO A 118 -7.01 -2.88 -11.13
CA PRO A 118 -8.01 -2.17 -11.91
C PRO A 118 -8.84 -3.13 -12.77
N GLU A 119 -10.17 -2.96 -12.73
CA GLU A 119 -11.14 -3.78 -13.45
C GLU A 119 -11.78 -3.03 -14.62
N PHE A 120 -12.04 -3.74 -15.72
CA PHE A 120 -12.62 -3.19 -16.94
C PHE A 120 -13.71 -4.10 -17.50
N GLY A 121 -14.63 -3.49 -18.25
CA GLY A 121 -15.58 -4.21 -19.07
C GLY A 121 -15.08 -4.42 -20.48
N LEU A 122 -15.65 -5.46 -21.09
CA LEU A 122 -15.47 -5.76 -22.50
C LEU A 122 -16.81 -5.60 -23.22
N LYS A 123 -16.74 -5.03 -24.43
CA LYS A 123 -17.85 -5.02 -25.37
C LYS A 123 -17.46 -5.72 -26.66
N ASP A 124 -18.38 -6.48 -27.24
CA ASP A 124 -18.20 -7.07 -28.56
C ASP A 124 -18.40 -6.04 -29.68
N SER A 125 -18.30 -6.49 -30.93
CA SER A 125 -18.52 -5.65 -32.13
C SER A 125 -19.96 -5.12 -32.26
N CYS A 126 -20.90 -5.69 -31.50
CA CYS A 126 -22.30 -5.29 -31.46
C CYS A 126 -22.60 -4.39 -30.24
N ASP A 127 -21.57 -3.95 -29.51
CA ASP A 127 -21.66 -3.12 -28.30
C ASP A 127 -22.32 -3.83 -27.09
N HIS A 128 -22.49 -5.16 -27.15
CA HIS A 128 -23.00 -5.94 -26.03
C HIS A 128 -21.92 -6.16 -24.99
N PHE A 129 -22.30 -6.10 -23.72
CA PHE A 129 -21.41 -6.39 -22.61
C PHE A 129 -21.01 -7.87 -22.57
N VAL A 130 -19.71 -8.14 -22.49
CA VAL A 130 -19.13 -9.48 -22.44
C VAL A 130 -18.45 -9.69 -21.09
N ARG A 131 -18.81 -10.78 -20.41
CA ARG A 131 -18.23 -11.13 -19.11
C ARG A 131 -16.77 -11.58 -19.27
N GLY A 132 -15.86 -10.99 -18.49
CA GLY A 132 -14.43 -11.29 -18.51
C GLY A 132 -14.11 -12.77 -18.32
N CYS A 133 -14.79 -13.46 -17.38
CA CYS A 133 -14.61 -14.89 -17.14
C CYS A 133 -14.95 -15.82 -18.32
N ASN A 134 -15.67 -15.31 -19.33
CA ASN A 134 -15.93 -16.06 -20.57
C ASN A 134 -14.82 -15.90 -21.61
N VAL A 135 -13.93 -14.92 -21.42
CA VAL A 135 -12.91 -14.52 -22.41
C VAL A 135 -11.51 -14.90 -21.92
N ILE A 136 -11.24 -14.72 -20.63
CA ILE A 136 -9.93 -14.96 -20.05
C ILE A 136 -10.01 -15.73 -18.73
N GLU A 137 -8.95 -16.51 -18.46
CA GLU A 137 -8.78 -17.20 -17.19
C GLU A 137 -8.74 -16.25 -16.00
N LYS A 138 -9.13 -16.78 -14.83
CA LYS A 138 -9.10 -16.04 -13.57
C LYS A 138 -7.69 -15.57 -13.22
N ALA A 139 -6.70 -16.45 -13.29
CA ALA A 139 -5.35 -16.19 -12.78
C ALA A 139 -4.47 -15.44 -13.81
N GLY A 140 -3.41 -14.79 -13.30
CA GLY A 140 -2.40 -14.13 -14.12
C GLY A 140 -2.36 -12.61 -13.94
N ALA A 141 -1.33 -11.99 -14.53
CA ALA A 141 -1.15 -10.53 -14.54
C ALA A 141 -2.23 -9.81 -15.34
N PHE A 142 -2.87 -10.52 -16.26
CA PHE A 142 -4.10 -10.13 -16.94
C PHE A 142 -5.08 -11.29 -16.78
N GLY A 143 -6.22 -11.07 -16.14
CA GLY A 143 -7.18 -12.13 -15.84
C GLY A 143 -8.60 -11.61 -15.65
N SER A 144 -9.44 -12.34 -14.92
CA SER A 144 -10.83 -11.95 -14.65
C SER A 144 -11.19 -11.95 -13.16
N ASP A 145 -12.00 -10.97 -12.73
CA ASP A 145 -12.81 -11.05 -11.51
C ASP A 145 -14.28 -11.22 -11.89
N GLY A 146 -14.71 -12.47 -12.03
CA GLY A 146 -16.05 -12.81 -12.51
C GLY A 146 -16.41 -12.07 -13.82
N PRO A 147 -17.38 -11.14 -13.80
CA PRO A 147 -17.78 -10.39 -15.00
C PRO A 147 -16.73 -9.41 -15.53
N ALA A 148 -15.75 -8.98 -14.74
CA ALA A 148 -14.74 -8.01 -15.17
C ALA A 148 -13.47 -8.71 -15.70
N VAL A 149 -12.74 -8.02 -16.59
CA VAL A 149 -11.31 -8.29 -16.77
C VAL A 149 -10.53 -7.41 -15.81
N GLU A 150 -9.43 -7.91 -15.28
CA GLU A 150 -8.60 -7.17 -14.32
C GLU A 150 -7.11 -7.31 -14.63
N VAL A 151 -6.36 -6.28 -14.25
CA VAL A 151 -4.91 -6.25 -14.35
C VAL A 151 -4.33 -6.42 -12.95
N ARG A 152 -3.38 -7.34 -12.78
CA ARG A 152 -2.68 -7.61 -11.52
C ARG A 152 -1.19 -7.32 -11.66
N PRO A 153 -0.78 -6.05 -11.63
CA PRO A 153 0.60 -5.64 -11.74
C PRO A 153 1.42 -6.12 -10.56
N ALA A 154 2.72 -6.36 -10.78
CA ALA A 154 3.63 -6.61 -9.67
C ALA A 154 3.64 -5.40 -8.72
N PRO A 155 3.49 -5.61 -7.40
CA PRO A 155 3.44 -4.51 -6.43
C PRO A 155 4.83 -3.86 -6.27
N SER A 156 4.86 -2.63 -5.75
CA SER A 156 6.08 -1.84 -5.63
C SER A 156 6.02 -0.89 -4.44
N THR A 157 7.17 -0.55 -3.83
CA THR A 157 7.24 0.54 -2.83
C THR A 157 7.31 1.93 -3.45
N ASN A 158 7.46 2.01 -4.77
CA ASN A 158 7.41 3.23 -5.56
C ASN A 158 6.15 3.18 -6.45
N HIS A 159 5.25 4.15 -6.29
CA HIS A 159 3.98 4.24 -7.02
C HIS A 159 4.18 4.47 -8.52
N ILE A 160 5.21 5.19 -8.94
CA ILE A 160 5.56 5.39 -10.36
C ILE A 160 5.92 4.05 -11.00
N THR A 161 6.71 3.22 -10.31
CA THR A 161 7.04 1.87 -10.77
C THR A 161 5.80 0.98 -10.82
N MET A 162 4.88 1.09 -9.85
CA MET A 162 3.61 0.35 -9.85
C MET A 162 2.77 0.70 -11.08
N VAL A 163 2.61 1.99 -11.37
CA VAL A 163 1.91 2.46 -12.59
C VAL A 163 2.63 1.99 -13.85
N GLY A 164 3.97 2.01 -13.88
CA GLY A 164 4.74 1.44 -14.97
C GLY A 164 4.48 -0.04 -15.21
N ASN A 165 4.23 -0.82 -14.14
CA ASN A 165 3.86 -2.23 -14.25
C ASN A 165 2.44 -2.41 -14.82
N ILE A 166 1.48 -1.55 -14.45
CA ILE A 166 0.14 -1.52 -15.07
C ILE A 166 0.28 -1.24 -16.57
N THR A 167 1.02 -0.18 -16.94
CA THR A 167 1.22 0.21 -18.35
C THR A 167 1.80 -0.93 -19.18
N LYS A 168 2.80 -1.65 -18.67
CA LYS A 168 3.41 -2.79 -19.39
C LYS A 168 2.40 -3.88 -19.73
N ILE A 169 1.49 -4.16 -18.80
CA ILE A 169 0.45 -5.19 -18.98
C ILE A 169 -0.58 -4.69 -20.00
N LEU A 170 -1.07 -3.45 -19.84
CA LEU A 170 -2.06 -2.87 -20.76
C LEU A 170 -1.53 -2.65 -22.18
N GLN A 171 -0.22 -2.47 -22.36
CA GLN A 171 0.40 -2.37 -23.68
C GLN A 171 0.56 -3.72 -24.40
N ASN A 172 0.49 -4.84 -23.67
CA ASN A 172 0.65 -6.17 -24.22
C ASN A 172 -0.45 -7.11 -23.66
N PRO A 173 -1.74 -6.80 -23.91
CA PRO A 173 -2.81 -7.67 -23.44
C PRO A 173 -2.79 -9.02 -24.18
N PRO A 174 -3.34 -10.10 -23.59
CA PRO A 174 -3.45 -11.39 -24.27
C PRO A 174 -4.27 -11.29 -25.58
N GLU A 175 -3.88 -12.02 -26.63
CA GLU A 175 -4.54 -11.89 -27.94
C GLU A 175 -6.05 -12.17 -27.92
N VAL A 176 -6.52 -13.01 -26.99
CA VAL A 176 -7.93 -13.36 -26.82
C VAL A 176 -8.82 -12.15 -26.54
N VAL A 177 -8.29 -11.06 -25.98
CA VAL A 177 -9.08 -9.86 -25.67
C VAL A 177 -9.06 -8.81 -26.80
N ASN A 178 -8.26 -9.02 -27.86
CA ASN A 178 -8.12 -8.09 -28.99
C ASN A 178 -9.43 -7.80 -29.75
N PRO A 179 -10.36 -8.76 -29.93
CA PRO A 179 -11.62 -8.49 -30.63
C PRO A 179 -12.59 -7.56 -29.88
N TYR A 180 -12.34 -7.30 -28.59
CA TYR A 180 -13.27 -6.60 -27.72
C TYR A 180 -12.87 -5.15 -27.51
N LYS A 181 -13.86 -4.26 -27.39
CA LYS A 181 -13.69 -2.89 -26.95
C LYS A 181 -13.64 -2.85 -25.43
N TRP A 182 -12.61 -2.22 -24.89
CA TRP A 182 -12.43 -2.06 -23.45
C TRP A 182 -13.17 -0.82 -22.99
N ILE A 183 -13.87 -0.95 -21.87
CA ILE A 183 -14.61 0.14 -21.26
C ILE A 183 -14.25 0.25 -19.78
N GLY A 184 -13.85 1.45 -19.37
CA GLY A 184 -13.72 1.81 -17.96
C GLY A 184 -15.04 2.33 -17.42
N GLY A 185 -15.19 2.33 -16.10
CA GLY A 185 -16.36 2.88 -15.43
C GLY A 185 -16.68 2.16 -14.13
N ALA A 186 -17.71 2.65 -13.44
CA ALA A 186 -18.14 2.13 -12.15
C ALA A 186 -19.22 1.04 -12.27
N THR A 187 -20.07 1.15 -13.29
CA THR A 187 -21.25 0.29 -13.45
C THR A 187 -21.46 -0.06 -14.92
N PHE A 188 -21.73 -1.32 -15.19
CA PHE A 188 -22.13 -1.87 -16.48
C PHE A 188 -23.41 -2.68 -16.33
N SER A 189 -24.14 -2.92 -17.43
CA SER A 189 -25.38 -3.69 -17.38
C SER A 189 -25.53 -4.55 -18.64
N ASP A 190 -26.17 -5.69 -18.48
CA ASP A 190 -26.78 -6.44 -19.58
C ASP A 190 -28.31 -6.47 -19.42
N GLU A 191 -29.01 -7.24 -20.25
CA GLU A 191 -30.47 -7.38 -20.21
C GLU A 191 -31.00 -8.00 -18.90
N HIS A 192 -30.13 -8.57 -18.06
CA HIS A 192 -30.51 -9.36 -16.89
C HIS A 192 -30.10 -8.72 -15.56
N ARG A 193 -28.97 -8.01 -15.51
CA ARG A 193 -28.47 -7.40 -14.27
C ARG A 193 -27.45 -6.29 -14.48
N ASN A 194 -27.24 -5.55 -13.40
CA ASN A 194 -26.11 -4.62 -13.26
C ASN A 194 -24.86 -5.35 -12.75
N TYR A 195 -23.71 -4.84 -13.15
CA TYR A 195 -22.38 -5.26 -12.76
C TYR A 195 -21.62 -4.04 -12.25
N TRP A 196 -20.90 -4.20 -11.15
CA TRP A 196 -20.19 -3.10 -10.52
C TRP A 196 -18.71 -3.34 -10.65
N PHE A 197 -18.00 -2.49 -11.41
CA PHE A 197 -16.55 -2.60 -11.59
C PHE A 197 -15.82 -1.42 -10.97
N GLY A 198 -14.59 -1.63 -10.51
CA GLY A 198 -13.77 -0.56 -9.99
C GLY A 198 -12.30 -0.92 -9.98
N GLY A 199 -11.50 -0.10 -9.29
CA GLY A 199 -10.11 -0.48 -9.05
C GLY A 199 -9.92 -0.78 -7.58
N HIS A 200 -9.14 -1.81 -7.29
CA HIS A 200 -8.60 -2.02 -5.95
C HIS A 200 -7.23 -1.37 -5.87
N ILE A 201 -6.93 -0.65 -4.80
CA ILE A 201 -5.57 -0.23 -4.47
C ILE A 201 -5.19 -0.93 -3.17
N HIS A 202 -4.16 -1.76 -3.22
CA HIS A 202 -3.67 -2.53 -2.10
C HIS A 202 -2.50 -1.81 -1.44
N LEU A 203 -2.56 -1.64 -0.13
CA LEU A 203 -1.57 -0.93 0.67
C LEU A 203 -1.03 -1.87 1.74
N GLY A 204 0.26 -2.17 1.66
CA GLY A 204 0.91 -3.09 2.56
C GLY A 204 0.92 -2.55 4.00
N ARG A 205 0.64 -3.44 4.95
CA ARG A 205 0.78 -3.16 6.38
C ARG A 205 2.27 -3.02 6.73
N PRO A 206 2.67 -1.94 7.42
CA PRO A 206 3.98 -1.89 8.02
C PRO A 206 4.11 -2.94 9.14
N ALA A 207 5.27 -3.59 9.24
CA ALA A 207 5.49 -4.67 10.22
C ALA A 207 5.38 -4.22 11.69
N LEU A 208 5.40 -2.91 11.97
CA LEU A 208 5.29 -2.33 13.31
C LEU A 208 3.83 -2.19 13.79
N ILE A 209 2.85 -2.38 12.90
CA ILE A 209 1.43 -2.33 13.21
C ILE A 209 0.96 -3.77 13.29
N GLU A 210 0.55 -4.30 14.46
CA GLU A 210 0.06 -5.69 14.60
C GLU A 210 -1.20 -5.95 13.74
N SER A 211 -1.32 -7.16 13.18
CA SER A 211 -2.35 -7.50 12.18
C SER A 211 -3.77 -7.47 12.75
N GLU A 212 -3.92 -7.96 13.98
CA GLU A 212 -5.21 -7.97 14.70
C GLU A 212 -5.68 -6.54 15.00
N CYS A 213 -4.75 -5.63 15.31
CA CYS A 213 -5.07 -4.22 15.57
C CYS A 213 -5.29 -3.40 14.29
N ALA A 214 -4.70 -3.81 13.17
CA ALA A 214 -4.77 -3.07 11.91
C ALA A 214 -6.19 -3.05 11.33
N ILE A 215 -6.85 -4.21 11.33
CA ILE A 215 -8.20 -4.38 10.78
C ILE A 215 -9.23 -3.64 11.64
N ASP A 216 -9.23 -3.91 12.95
CA ASP A 216 -10.28 -3.44 13.85
C ASP A 216 -10.24 -1.93 14.06
N TYR A 217 -9.05 -1.32 14.02
CA TYR A 217 -8.87 0.07 14.44
C TYR A 217 -8.28 0.97 13.36
N CYS A 218 -7.37 0.49 12.52
CA CYS A 218 -6.60 1.38 11.65
C CYS A 218 -7.24 1.58 10.26
N TYR A 219 -7.68 0.49 9.63
CA TYR A 219 -8.10 0.50 8.23
C TYR A 219 -9.38 1.29 7.99
N ASN A 220 -10.35 1.24 8.90
CA ASN A 220 -11.59 2.03 8.79
C ASN A 220 -11.32 3.54 8.87
N GLY A 221 -10.39 3.97 9.74
CA GLY A 221 -9.98 5.37 9.80
C GLY A 221 -9.22 5.81 8.56
N ILE A 222 -8.31 4.96 8.03
CA ILE A 222 -7.62 5.23 6.76
C ILE A 222 -8.63 5.37 5.60
N ALA A 223 -9.58 4.45 5.49
CA ALA A 223 -10.64 4.52 4.48
C ALA A 223 -11.44 5.82 4.59
N THR A 224 -11.80 6.24 5.81
CA THR A 224 -12.52 7.51 6.03
C THR A 224 -11.70 8.71 5.54
N VAL A 225 -10.39 8.74 5.83
CA VAL A 225 -9.51 9.83 5.37
C VAL A 225 -9.35 9.80 3.85
N LEU A 226 -9.16 8.62 3.25
CA LEU A 226 -9.11 8.46 1.79
C LEU A 226 -10.42 8.89 1.12
N ASP A 227 -11.56 8.60 1.71
CA ASP A 227 -12.84 9.04 1.15
C ASP A 227 -12.95 10.57 1.14
N HIS A 228 -12.52 11.24 2.21
CA HIS A 228 -12.57 12.69 2.30
C HIS A 228 -11.53 13.39 1.41
N LEU A 229 -10.33 12.84 1.32
CA LEU A 229 -9.20 13.51 0.67
C LEU A 229 -8.99 13.06 -0.78
N LEU A 230 -9.42 11.85 -1.15
CA LEU A 230 -9.26 11.27 -2.47
C LEU A 230 -10.60 10.97 -3.15
N ALA A 231 -11.53 10.23 -2.55
CA ALA A 231 -12.78 9.90 -3.27
C ALA A 231 -13.65 11.13 -3.53
N PHE A 232 -13.73 12.05 -2.56
CA PHE A 232 -14.50 13.28 -2.66
C PHE A 232 -14.25 14.06 -3.96
N PRO A 233 -13.00 14.42 -4.32
CA PRO A 233 -12.72 15.07 -5.59
C PRO A 233 -12.97 14.15 -6.81
N LEU A 234 -12.80 12.83 -6.65
CA LEU A 234 -12.86 11.90 -7.78
C LEU A 234 -14.26 11.54 -8.26
N VAL A 235 -15.30 11.76 -7.44
CA VAL A 235 -16.71 11.60 -7.82
C VAL A 235 -17.07 12.34 -9.12
N ARG A 236 -16.34 13.42 -9.45
CA ARG A 236 -16.52 14.17 -10.70
C ARG A 236 -16.07 13.43 -11.96
N PHE A 237 -15.18 12.45 -11.82
CA PHE A 237 -14.60 11.71 -12.94
C PHE A 237 -15.21 10.32 -13.12
N ASP A 238 -15.87 9.78 -12.09
CA ASP A 238 -16.45 8.46 -12.14
C ASP A 238 -17.74 8.45 -12.97
N THR A 239 -17.67 7.79 -14.12
CA THR A 239 -18.79 7.64 -15.06
C THR A 239 -18.81 6.22 -15.63
N PRO A 240 -19.94 5.74 -16.15
CA PRO A 240 -21.30 6.20 -15.90
C PRO A 240 -21.84 5.72 -14.54
N ASN A 241 -22.80 6.47 -13.97
CA ASN A 241 -23.62 6.12 -12.79
C ASN A 241 -22.84 5.55 -11.58
N PRO A 242 -21.87 6.30 -11.01
CA PRO A 242 -21.13 5.88 -9.81
C PRO A 242 -22.02 5.65 -8.57
N ASN A 243 -23.18 6.29 -8.52
CA ASN A 243 -24.19 6.10 -7.46
C ASN A 243 -24.75 4.67 -7.44
N LEU A 244 -24.88 4.01 -8.59
CA LEU A 244 -25.38 2.62 -8.68
C LEU A 244 -24.39 1.62 -8.10
N ARG A 245 -23.08 1.82 -8.30
CA ARG A 245 -22.04 1.03 -7.61
C ARG A 245 -22.07 1.24 -6.10
N ARG A 246 -22.45 2.41 -5.61
CA ARG A 246 -22.47 2.69 -4.17
C ARG A 246 -23.73 2.21 -3.44
N HIS A 247 -24.90 2.33 -4.07
CA HIS A 247 -26.18 1.95 -3.45
C HIS A 247 -26.71 0.58 -3.89
N GLY A 248 -26.30 0.09 -5.06
CA GLY A 248 -26.72 -1.19 -5.59
C GLY A 248 -25.75 -2.33 -5.31
N CYS A 249 -24.52 -2.03 -4.86
CA CYS A 249 -23.54 -3.03 -4.46
C CYS A 249 -23.56 -3.17 -2.94
N ASP A 250 -23.91 -4.36 -2.44
CA ASP A 250 -23.92 -4.66 -0.99
C ASP A 250 -22.51 -4.66 -0.36
N TYR A 251 -21.45 -4.55 -1.17
CA TYR A 251 -20.05 -4.67 -0.73
C TYR A 251 -19.41 -3.35 -0.26
N GLY A 252 -20.16 -2.25 -0.17
CA GLY A 252 -19.69 -0.98 0.39
C GLY A 252 -18.54 -0.30 -0.38
N TYR A 253 -18.35 1.00 -0.12
CA TYR A 253 -17.19 1.76 -0.61
C TYR A 253 -16.19 1.94 0.53
N GLY A 254 -14.88 1.85 0.23
CA GLY A 254 -13.87 1.99 1.28
C GLY A 254 -14.09 0.99 2.42
N THR A 255 -14.38 -0.27 2.10
CA THR A 255 -14.20 -1.32 3.09
C THR A 255 -12.73 -1.34 3.47
N ALA A 256 -12.39 -1.52 4.75
CA ALA A 256 -11.11 -2.13 5.06
C ALA A 256 -10.91 -3.35 4.14
N GLY A 257 -9.68 -3.82 3.99
CA GLY A 257 -9.49 -5.21 3.56
C GLY A 257 -10.10 -6.17 4.60
N THR A 258 -11.39 -6.10 4.90
CA THR A 258 -12.14 -7.25 5.32
C THR A 258 -12.34 -8.01 4.01
N GLY A 259 -11.59 -9.08 3.81
CA GLY A 259 -12.28 -10.25 3.25
C GLY A 259 -13.60 -10.35 3.99
N ASP A 260 -14.71 -10.34 3.27
CA ASP A 260 -16.07 -10.60 3.74
C ASP A 260 -16.22 -10.55 5.27
N THR A 261 -16.82 -9.48 5.81
CA THR A 261 -17.40 -9.58 7.17
C THR A 261 -18.60 -10.54 7.23
N GLY A 262 -18.90 -11.29 6.16
CA GLY A 262 -19.88 -12.36 6.16
C GLY A 262 -19.24 -13.70 6.48
N GLU A 263 -19.15 -14.05 7.77
CA GLU A 263 -19.20 -15.39 8.42
C GLU A 263 -18.81 -16.68 7.66
N THR A 264 -18.12 -16.64 6.53
CA THR A 264 -17.89 -17.81 5.68
C THR A 264 -16.56 -17.67 4.93
N ASN A 265 -15.74 -18.69 5.15
CA ASN A 265 -14.58 -19.11 4.35
C ASN A 265 -13.19 -18.64 4.79
N SER A 266 -12.32 -19.64 4.84
CA SER A 266 -10.90 -19.69 5.22
C SER A 266 -9.95 -18.80 4.40
N SER A 267 -10.45 -17.85 3.60
CA SER A 267 -9.67 -16.89 2.80
C SER A 267 -9.39 -15.57 3.54
N VAL A 268 -10.06 -15.32 4.67
CA VAL A 268 -9.89 -14.09 5.48
C VAL A 268 -8.48 -13.97 6.07
N GLN A 269 -7.82 -15.09 6.35
CA GLN A 269 -6.46 -15.09 6.94
C GLN A 269 -5.34 -14.73 5.95
N SER A 270 -5.57 -14.77 4.63
CA SER A 270 -4.53 -14.45 3.63
C SER A 270 -4.39 -12.96 3.31
N HIS A 271 -5.20 -12.08 3.92
CA HIS A 271 -5.25 -10.65 3.56
C HIS A 271 -5.00 -9.70 4.74
N VAL A 272 -4.75 -10.22 5.94
CA VAL A 272 -4.43 -9.43 7.16
C VAL A 272 -3.20 -8.53 7.03
N ASP A 273 -2.36 -8.76 6.02
CA ASP A 273 -1.13 -8.02 5.76
C ASP A 273 -1.30 -6.84 4.80
N ARG A 274 -2.51 -6.58 4.28
CA ARG A 274 -2.76 -5.46 3.38
C ARG A 274 -4.14 -4.83 3.60
N PHE A 275 -4.18 -3.52 3.48
CA PHE A 275 -5.41 -2.74 3.35
C PHE A 275 -5.79 -2.68 1.87
N GLU A 276 -7.02 -3.04 1.53
CA GLU A 276 -7.57 -2.88 0.19
C GLU A 276 -8.48 -1.66 0.19
N TYR A 277 -8.14 -0.65 -0.63
CA TYR A 277 -8.99 0.49 -0.87
C TYR A 277 -9.74 0.30 -2.19
N ARG A 278 -11.08 0.17 -2.11
CA ARG A 278 -11.94 0.08 -3.28
C ARG A 278 -12.21 1.47 -3.85
N VAL A 279 -11.68 1.76 -5.03
CA VAL A 279 -11.88 2.99 -5.79
C VAL A 279 -13.17 2.89 -6.63
N LEU A 280 -13.83 4.03 -6.88
CA LEU A 280 -15.16 4.11 -7.49
C LEU A 280 -15.22 3.53 -8.89
N SER A 281 -14.25 3.84 -9.73
CA SER A 281 -14.13 3.22 -11.05
C SER A 281 -12.66 2.90 -11.32
N ALA A 282 -12.39 2.13 -12.36
CA ALA A 282 -11.04 2.02 -12.90
C ALA A 282 -10.68 3.19 -13.83
N LEU A 283 -11.48 4.28 -13.91
CA LEU A 283 -11.14 5.40 -14.79
C LEU A 283 -9.84 6.11 -14.36
N TRP A 284 -9.38 5.93 -13.13
CA TRP A 284 -8.10 6.46 -12.70
C TRP A 284 -6.89 5.89 -13.47
N VAL A 285 -7.04 4.77 -14.19
CA VAL A 285 -5.98 4.20 -15.05
C VAL A 285 -6.09 4.53 -16.54
N VAL A 286 -7.05 5.37 -16.96
CA VAL A 286 -7.18 5.76 -18.39
C VAL A 286 -6.00 6.59 -18.90
N HIS A 287 -5.21 7.18 -17.99
CA HIS A 287 -4.02 7.92 -18.34
C HIS A 287 -2.91 7.70 -17.29
N PRO A 288 -1.65 7.42 -17.68
CA PRO A 288 -0.57 7.16 -16.73
C PRO A 288 -0.34 8.29 -15.72
N THR A 289 -0.51 9.56 -16.13
CA THR A 289 -0.42 10.69 -15.19
C THR A 289 -1.52 10.64 -14.14
N LEU A 290 -2.77 10.40 -14.55
CA LEU A 290 -3.88 10.27 -13.60
C LEU A 290 -3.63 9.10 -12.63
N ALA A 291 -3.15 7.98 -13.15
CA ALA A 291 -2.83 6.81 -12.33
C ALA A 291 -1.75 7.12 -11.29
N LYS A 292 -0.69 7.84 -11.67
CA LYS A 292 0.34 8.30 -10.71
C LYS A 292 -0.24 9.20 -9.64
N ILE A 293 -1.10 10.16 -10.03
CA ILE A 293 -1.77 11.07 -9.09
C ILE A 293 -2.58 10.27 -8.06
N ILE A 294 -3.45 9.35 -8.52
CA ILE A 294 -4.33 8.61 -7.62
C ILE A 294 -3.54 7.67 -6.72
N VAL A 295 -2.63 6.87 -7.27
CA VAL A 295 -1.84 5.90 -6.50
C VAL A 295 -0.90 6.62 -5.54
N GLY A 296 -0.21 7.66 -6.00
CA GLY A 296 0.69 8.48 -5.18
C GLY A 296 -0.06 9.14 -4.03
N THR A 297 -1.21 9.75 -4.30
CA THR A 297 -2.05 10.35 -3.25
C THR A 297 -2.54 9.31 -2.24
N THR A 298 -3.01 8.15 -2.72
CA THR A 298 -3.47 7.04 -1.87
C THR A 298 -2.36 6.59 -0.92
N LYS A 299 -1.13 6.44 -1.45
CA LYS A 299 0.05 6.09 -0.68
C LYS A 299 0.44 7.19 0.31
N ALA A 300 0.43 8.45 -0.10
CA ALA A 300 0.77 9.61 0.73
C ALA A 300 -0.14 9.74 1.95
N ILE A 301 -1.45 9.62 1.76
CA ILE A 301 -2.45 9.68 2.84
C ILE A 301 -2.21 8.54 3.83
N THR A 302 -2.05 7.33 3.32
CA THR A 302 -1.88 6.13 4.15
C THR A 302 -0.58 6.17 4.95
N GLU A 303 0.53 6.56 4.32
CA GLU A 303 1.80 6.76 5.01
C GLU A 303 1.73 7.89 6.03
N SER A 304 0.97 8.96 5.78
CA SER A 304 0.77 10.02 6.77
C SER A 304 0.06 9.49 8.03
N VAL A 305 -0.93 8.61 7.88
CA VAL A 305 -1.59 7.94 9.02
C VAL A 305 -0.60 7.05 9.77
N TYR A 306 0.13 6.18 9.05
CA TYR A 306 1.12 5.29 9.67
C TYR A 306 2.26 6.05 10.36
N THR A 307 2.70 7.18 9.81
CA THR A 307 3.68 8.06 10.46
C THR A 307 3.11 8.74 11.70
N GLY A 308 1.85 9.13 11.70
CA GLY A 308 1.19 9.66 12.90
C GLY A 308 1.15 8.65 14.05
N ILE A 309 0.82 7.40 13.73
CA ILE A 309 0.84 6.27 14.66
C ILE A 309 2.27 5.98 15.14
N ALA A 310 3.25 5.93 14.23
CA ALA A 310 4.69 5.75 14.51
C ALA A 310 5.17 6.69 15.62
N ASN A 311 4.78 7.95 15.46
CA ASN A 311 5.22 9.06 16.28
C ASN A 311 4.37 9.20 17.55
N LYS A 312 3.48 8.24 17.82
CA LYS A 312 2.54 8.25 18.95
C LYS A 312 1.69 9.52 19.02
N ARG A 313 1.43 10.14 17.87
CA ARG A 313 0.48 11.26 17.78
C ARG A 313 -0.96 10.77 17.90
N PHE A 314 -1.20 9.52 17.53
CA PHE A 314 -2.48 8.82 17.64
C PHE A 314 -2.22 7.45 18.28
N GLU A 315 -3.08 7.03 19.20
CA GLU A 315 -3.15 5.62 19.60
C GLU A 315 -3.87 4.81 18.52
N TYR A 316 -3.57 3.51 18.43
CA TYR A 316 -4.09 2.66 17.36
C TYR A 316 -5.62 2.59 17.36
N ASP A 317 -6.23 2.48 18.54
CA ASP A 317 -7.66 2.45 18.79
C ASP A 317 -8.35 3.82 18.61
N TRP A 318 -7.59 4.89 18.42
CA TRP A 318 -8.11 6.23 18.15
C TRP A 318 -8.26 6.52 16.65
N VAL A 319 -7.73 5.67 15.77
CA VAL A 319 -7.85 5.86 14.33
C VAL A 319 -9.32 5.70 13.93
N GLY A 320 -9.88 6.75 13.31
CA GLY A 320 -11.32 6.87 13.03
C GLY A 320 -12.14 7.66 14.07
N SER A 321 -11.56 8.02 15.21
CA SER A 321 -12.20 8.91 16.19
C SER A 321 -12.31 10.36 15.69
N ALA A 322 -13.22 11.15 16.26
CA ALA A 322 -13.37 12.57 15.91
C ALA A 322 -12.07 13.40 16.12
N PRO A 323 -11.28 13.19 17.20
CA PRO A 323 -9.97 13.81 17.34
C PRO A 323 -8.98 13.43 16.22
N PHE A 324 -8.93 12.15 15.84
CA PHE A 324 -8.09 11.69 14.73
C PHE A 324 -8.49 12.36 13.42
N LEU A 325 -9.77 12.33 13.05
CA LEU A 325 -10.26 12.96 11.81
C LEU A 325 -10.00 14.48 11.81
N SER A 326 -10.16 15.12 12.97
CA SER A 326 -9.86 16.55 13.13
C SER A 326 -8.39 16.89 12.89
N SER A 327 -7.46 15.96 13.13
CA SER A 327 -6.03 16.16 12.82
C SER A 327 -5.75 16.24 11.32
N PHE A 328 -6.60 15.62 10.49
CA PHE A 328 -6.62 15.79 9.03
C PHE A 328 -7.51 16.96 8.59
N GLY A 329 -7.97 17.79 9.53
CA GLY A 329 -8.90 18.89 9.30
C GLY A 329 -10.31 18.45 8.93
N ILE A 330 -10.64 17.17 9.04
CA ILE A 330 -11.96 16.60 8.70
C ILE A 330 -12.93 16.85 9.86
N ARG A 331 -14.06 17.50 9.57
CA ARG A 331 -15.14 17.76 10.53
C ARG A 331 -16.48 17.48 9.88
N GLY A 332 -17.37 16.77 10.58
CA GLY A 332 -18.72 16.47 10.10
C GLY A 332 -18.71 15.58 8.85
N THR A 333 -18.40 14.29 9.03
CA THR A 333 -18.23 13.31 7.94
C THR A 333 -19.49 13.09 7.11
N SER A 334 -20.67 13.24 7.72
CA SER A 334 -21.97 12.95 7.10
C SER A 334 -22.19 13.70 5.78
N SER A 335 -21.86 14.99 5.70
CA SER A 335 -22.11 15.76 4.47
C SER A 335 -21.20 15.35 3.31
N ILE A 336 -19.94 15.00 3.59
CA ILE A 336 -19.00 14.51 2.57
C ILE A 336 -19.40 13.09 2.15
N THR A 337 -19.74 12.23 3.11
CA THR A 337 -20.30 10.91 2.84
C THR A 337 -21.56 10.99 1.98
N ASP A 338 -22.46 11.94 2.23
CA ASP A 338 -23.67 12.14 1.44
C ASP A 338 -23.39 12.62 0.01
N ILE A 339 -22.43 13.53 -0.17
CA ILE A 339 -22.01 14.00 -1.50
C ILE A 339 -21.41 12.84 -2.29
N ILE A 340 -20.52 12.09 -1.64
CA ILE A 340 -19.84 10.95 -2.22
C ILE A 340 -20.85 9.83 -2.58
N ASN A 341 -21.72 9.46 -1.64
CA ASN A 341 -22.71 8.39 -1.83
C ASN A 341 -23.77 8.76 -2.85
N GLY A 342 -24.29 9.99 -2.79
CA GLY A 342 -25.22 10.50 -3.78
C GLY A 342 -24.58 10.80 -5.14
N SER A 343 -23.25 10.66 -5.27
CA SER A 343 -22.48 11.07 -6.45
C SER A 343 -22.81 12.49 -6.92
N LYS A 344 -23.01 13.39 -5.95
CA LYS A 344 -23.49 14.74 -6.19
C LYS A 344 -22.31 15.66 -6.51
N ALA A 345 -21.66 15.44 -7.64
CA ALA A 345 -20.56 16.26 -8.13
C ALA A 345 -20.86 17.77 -8.05
N ASP A 346 -22.10 18.16 -8.39
CA ASP A 346 -22.59 19.54 -8.37
C ASP A 346 -22.77 20.12 -6.95
N SER A 347 -22.81 19.28 -5.92
CA SER A 347 -22.86 19.71 -4.51
C SER A 347 -21.47 20.04 -3.94
N ILE A 348 -20.40 19.85 -4.71
CA ILE A 348 -19.04 20.23 -4.32
C ILE A 348 -18.86 21.73 -4.58
N THR A 349 -19.03 22.54 -3.53
CA THR A 349 -18.87 24.01 -3.60
C THR A 349 -17.40 24.44 -3.61
N LYS A 350 -17.16 25.71 -3.94
CA LYS A 350 -15.83 26.32 -3.90
C LYS A 350 -15.24 26.32 -2.48
N GLU A 351 -16.07 26.50 -1.47
CA GLU A 351 -15.68 26.45 -0.06
C GLU A 351 -15.21 25.05 0.34
N HIS A 352 -15.90 24.00 -0.12
CA HIS A 352 -15.47 22.61 0.07
C HIS A 352 -14.07 22.39 -0.54
N LEU A 353 -13.87 22.79 -1.80
CA LEU A 353 -12.57 22.64 -2.48
C LEU A 353 -11.46 23.46 -1.83
N THR A 354 -11.77 24.67 -1.33
CA THR A 354 -10.80 25.51 -0.62
C THR A 354 -10.33 24.86 0.67
N ARG A 355 -11.26 24.30 1.46
CA ARG A 355 -10.94 23.56 2.69
C ARG A 355 -10.16 22.29 2.38
N TRP A 356 -10.62 21.52 1.41
CA TRP A 356 -9.98 20.29 0.94
C TRP A 356 -8.53 20.54 0.49
N ARG A 357 -8.29 21.59 -0.30
CA ARG A 357 -6.93 21.96 -0.75
C ARG A 357 -5.99 22.23 0.41
N LYS A 358 -6.49 22.88 1.47
CA LYS A 358 -5.71 23.12 2.68
C LYS A 358 -5.37 21.79 3.38
N GLN A 359 -6.36 20.91 3.54
CA GLN A 359 -6.17 19.60 4.17
C GLN A 359 -5.13 18.73 3.44
N ILE A 360 -5.13 18.73 2.11
CA ILE A 360 -4.11 18.03 1.32
C ILE A 360 -2.71 18.60 1.59
N ARG A 361 -2.58 19.93 1.64
CA ARG A 361 -1.27 20.60 1.89
C ARG A 361 -0.75 20.40 3.31
N ASP A 362 -1.65 20.16 4.26
CA ASP A 362 -1.31 19.93 5.66
C ASP A 362 -0.94 18.44 5.95
N LEU A 363 -0.93 17.56 4.94
CA LEU A 363 -0.51 16.16 5.10
C LEU A 363 0.97 16.06 5.50
N GLU A 364 1.28 15.18 6.46
CA GLU A 364 2.66 14.95 6.95
C GLU A 364 3.64 14.61 5.82
N ARG A 365 3.15 13.88 4.80
CA ARG A 365 3.94 13.44 3.64
C ARG A 365 3.77 14.34 2.42
N PHE A 366 3.28 15.57 2.57
CA PHE A 366 3.01 16.42 1.41
C PHE A 366 4.25 16.66 0.54
N GLU A 367 5.38 17.01 1.15
CA GLU A 367 6.62 17.31 0.41
C GLU A 367 7.13 16.10 -0.40
N ASP A 368 7.03 14.90 0.18
CA ASP A 368 7.48 13.65 -0.45
C ASP A 368 6.64 13.25 -1.69
N TYR A 369 5.40 13.75 -1.78
CA TYR A 369 4.45 13.49 -2.86
C TYR A 369 3.95 14.78 -3.52
N SER A 370 4.74 15.85 -3.43
CA SER A 370 4.29 17.19 -3.82
C SER A 370 3.91 17.27 -5.29
N GLU A 371 4.54 16.51 -6.17
CA GLU A 371 4.18 16.41 -7.59
C GLU A 371 2.73 15.89 -7.76
N GLU A 372 2.43 14.72 -7.20
CA GLU A 372 1.12 14.09 -7.31
C GLU A 372 0.03 14.88 -6.60
N LEU A 373 0.31 15.38 -5.39
CA LEU A 373 -0.68 16.12 -4.59
C LEU A 373 -0.99 17.50 -5.19
N ASN A 374 0.01 18.20 -5.74
CA ASN A 374 -0.26 19.43 -6.49
C ASN A 374 -1.03 19.15 -7.78
N ALA A 375 -0.71 18.06 -8.49
CA ALA A 375 -1.44 17.66 -9.69
C ALA A 375 -2.90 17.28 -9.38
N LEU A 376 -3.17 16.60 -8.26
CA LEU A 376 -4.55 16.36 -7.79
C LEU A 376 -5.28 17.68 -7.52
N ILE A 377 -4.63 18.65 -6.86
CA ILE A 377 -5.21 19.97 -6.59
C ILE A 377 -5.58 20.70 -7.88
N GLU A 378 -4.71 20.67 -8.89
CA GLU A 378 -5.01 21.32 -10.18
C GLU A 378 -6.06 20.54 -10.98
N LEU A 379 -6.15 19.21 -10.84
CA LEU A 379 -7.16 18.38 -11.51
C LEU A 379 -8.60 18.75 -11.10
N VAL A 380 -8.81 19.22 -9.86
CA VAL A 380 -10.14 19.57 -9.34
C VAL A 380 -10.42 21.07 -9.23
N ARG A 381 -9.49 21.89 -9.69
CA ARG A 381 -9.66 23.35 -9.82
C ARG A 381 -10.62 23.66 -10.97
#